data_AF-A0A955E7N6-F1
#
_entry.id   AF-A0A955E7N6-F1
#
_cell.length_a   1.000
_cell.length_b   1.000
_cell.length_c   1.000
_cell.angle_alpha   90.00
_cell.angle_beta   90.00
_cell.angle_gamma   90.00
#
_symmetry.space_group_name_H-M   'P 1'
#
loop_
_entity.id
_entity.type
_entity.pdbx_description
1 polymer ?
#
loop_
_entity_poly.entity_id
_entity_poly.type
_entity_poly.pdbx_seq_one_letter_code
_entity_poly.pdbx_strand_id
1 'polypeptide(L)'
;MPNDLSEVDGLLFACVLDGAGGARVIDWAGVDAWKQDDGPLWLHFEQSHPRVQDWLRHKSGLTSVTAEALLATETRPRVFRGKRGVAAILRGVNTNPGAEPDDLVAIRMWSEGVRVITIRHHKLMTPRDVLSQLLEHHSGPTNAGRLYERLIGRLISRM
;
A
#
# COMPACT_ATOMS: atom_id res chain seq x y z
N MET A 1 10.17 -0.28 -15.85
CA MET A 1 10.38 0.28 -14.50
C MET A 1 10.63 1.77 -14.66
N PRO A 2 9.65 2.64 -14.39
CA PRO A 2 9.88 4.07 -14.40
C PRO A 2 10.87 4.37 -13.26
N ASN A 3 12.06 4.81 -13.61
CA ASN A 3 13.23 4.91 -12.73
C ASN A 3 13.22 6.19 -11.87
N ASP A 4 12.06 6.80 -11.64
CA ASP A 4 11.96 8.17 -11.11
C ASP A 4 10.97 8.33 -9.94
N LEU A 5 10.61 7.21 -9.29
CA LEU A 5 9.97 7.24 -7.98
C LEU A 5 11.08 7.41 -6.94
N SER A 6 11.36 8.67 -6.56
CA SER A 6 12.26 8.92 -5.44
C SER A 6 11.60 8.39 -4.17
N GLU A 7 12.16 7.31 -3.62
CA GLU A 7 11.78 6.82 -2.29
C GLU A 7 12.30 7.84 -1.27
N VAL A 8 11.42 8.69 -0.76
CA VAL A 8 11.80 9.78 0.15
C VAL A 8 11.17 9.55 1.52
N ASP A 9 12.02 9.46 2.54
CA ASP A 9 11.63 9.32 3.94
C ASP A 9 10.59 8.22 4.20
N GLY A 10 10.76 7.06 3.55
CA GLY A 10 9.92 5.88 3.71
C GLY A 10 8.62 5.87 2.91
N LEU A 11 8.29 6.94 2.16
CA LEU A 11 7.29 6.89 1.10
C LEU A 11 7.91 6.22 -0.11
N LEU A 12 7.52 4.98 -0.38
CA LEU A 12 8.03 4.21 -1.52
C LEU A 12 7.40 4.68 -2.82
N PHE A 13 6.10 4.95 -2.78
CA PHE A 13 5.38 5.71 -3.81
C PHE A 13 4.01 6.14 -3.30
N ALA A 14 3.48 7.19 -3.91
CA ALA A 14 2.08 7.56 -3.82
C ALA A 14 1.53 7.84 -5.22
N CYS A 15 0.28 7.48 -5.48
CA CYS A 15 -0.39 7.86 -6.72
C CYS A 15 -1.89 8.05 -6.54
N VAL A 16 -2.46 8.94 -7.35
CA VAL A 16 -3.89 9.17 -7.46
C VAL A 16 -4.38 8.47 -8.72
N LEU A 17 -5.33 7.55 -8.59
CA LEU A 17 -5.92 6.82 -9.70
C LEU A 17 -6.77 7.76 -10.55
N ASP A 18 -6.71 7.63 -11.87
CA ASP A 18 -7.46 8.47 -12.82
C ASP A 18 -8.90 7.99 -13.08
N GLY A 19 -9.28 6.82 -12.56
CA GLY A 19 -10.58 6.20 -12.80
C GLY A 19 -10.70 5.42 -14.12
N ALA A 20 -9.69 5.50 -14.99
CA ALA A 20 -9.63 4.88 -16.31
C ALA A 20 -8.56 3.78 -16.43
N GLY A 21 -7.85 3.47 -15.35
CA GLY A 21 -6.85 2.40 -15.29
C GLY A 21 -5.40 2.91 -15.30
N GLY A 22 -5.20 4.23 -15.28
CA GLY A 22 -3.93 4.88 -15.03
C GLY A 22 -3.86 5.53 -13.65
N ALA A 23 -2.73 6.18 -13.38
CA ALA A 23 -2.53 6.95 -12.15
C ALA A 23 -1.52 8.07 -12.35
N ARG A 24 -1.66 9.13 -11.56
CA ARG A 24 -0.68 10.21 -11.42
C ARG A 24 0.12 10.04 -10.14
N VAL A 25 1.43 9.93 -10.26
CA VAL A 25 2.35 9.85 -9.12
C VAL A 25 2.38 11.18 -8.37
N ILE A 26 2.47 11.11 -7.04
CA ILE A 26 2.66 12.26 -6.14
C ILE A 26 3.72 11.96 -5.09
N ASP A 27 4.26 13.02 -4.49
CA ASP A 27 5.22 12.96 -3.38
C ASP A 27 4.52 13.32 -2.05
N TRP A 28 5.30 13.49 -0.98
CA TRP A 28 4.78 13.91 0.32
C TRP A 28 3.99 15.23 0.29
N ALA A 29 4.42 16.21 -0.49
CA ALA A 29 3.69 17.48 -0.61
C ALA A 29 2.33 17.26 -1.28
N GLY A 30 2.28 16.40 -2.31
CA GLY A 30 1.03 15.97 -2.91
C GLY A 30 0.14 15.18 -1.97
N VAL A 31 0.71 14.32 -1.11
CA VAL A 31 -0.05 13.59 -0.08
C VAL A 31 -0.67 14.54 0.94
N ASP A 32 0.08 15.54 1.39
CA ASP A 32 -0.41 16.53 2.36
C ASP A 32 -1.47 17.48 1.74
N ALA A 33 -1.39 17.74 0.43
CA ALA A 33 -2.34 18.58 -0.30
C ALA A 33 -3.58 17.85 -0.81
N TRP A 34 -3.56 16.51 -0.88
CA TRP A 34 -4.61 15.69 -1.46
C TRP A 34 -5.95 15.85 -0.74
N LYS A 35 -7.03 15.88 -1.51
CA LYS A 35 -8.42 15.89 -1.05
C LYS A 35 -9.17 14.72 -1.67
N GLN A 36 -10.26 14.30 -1.01
CA GLN A 36 -11.07 13.17 -1.46
C GLN A 36 -11.61 13.33 -2.90
N ASP A 37 -11.88 14.57 -3.33
CA ASP A 37 -12.38 14.88 -4.67
C ASP A 37 -11.30 14.77 -5.77
N ASP A 38 -10.02 14.69 -5.41
CA ASP A 38 -8.92 14.53 -6.38
C ASP A 38 -8.88 13.11 -6.98
N GLY A 39 -9.63 12.17 -6.40
CA GLY A 39 -9.71 10.78 -6.83
C GLY A 39 -9.05 9.80 -5.83
N PRO A 40 -9.18 8.48 -6.08
CA PRO A 40 -8.70 7.47 -5.15
C PRO A 40 -7.18 7.52 -4.96
N LEU A 41 -6.72 7.63 -3.72
CA LEU A 41 -5.30 7.73 -3.39
C LEU A 41 -4.74 6.37 -2.96
N TRP A 42 -3.60 5.99 -3.52
CA TRP A 42 -2.82 4.86 -3.06
C TRP A 42 -1.47 5.32 -2.50
N LEU A 43 -1.19 4.91 -1.26
CA LEU A 43 0.06 5.15 -0.55
C LEU A 43 0.76 3.82 -0.30
N HIS A 44 2.05 3.73 -0.61
CA HIS A 44 2.88 2.58 -0.25
C HIS A 44 4.09 3.01 0.58
N PHE A 45 4.23 2.43 1.77
CA PHE A 45 5.23 2.82 2.76
C PHE A 45 6.15 1.69 3.19
N GLU A 46 7.36 2.08 3.61
CA GLU A 46 8.31 1.26 4.37
C GLU A 46 8.13 1.50 5.88
N GLN A 47 7.79 0.43 6.61
CA GLN A 47 7.37 0.49 8.01
C GLN A 47 8.46 1.00 8.96
N SER A 48 9.72 0.69 8.68
CA SER A 48 10.85 1.00 9.56
C SER A 48 11.17 2.49 9.61
N HIS A 49 10.67 3.29 8.67
CA HIS A 49 11.00 4.70 8.59
C HIS A 49 10.28 5.53 9.67
N PRO A 50 10.99 6.32 10.51
CA PRO A 50 10.37 7.08 11.60
C PRO A 50 9.27 8.03 11.13
N ARG A 51 9.47 8.72 10.00
CA ARG A 51 8.46 9.61 9.40
C ARG A 51 7.16 8.89 9.06
N VAL A 52 7.24 7.65 8.56
CA VAL A 52 6.06 6.84 8.22
C VAL A 52 5.30 6.47 9.49
N GLN A 53 6.00 6.05 10.54
CA GLN A 53 5.36 5.71 11.81
C GLN A 53 4.66 6.91 12.44
N ASP A 54 5.31 8.07 12.44
CA ASP A 54 4.72 9.33 12.90
C ASP A 54 3.49 9.71 12.08
N TRP A 55 3.61 9.69 10.75
CA TRP A 55 2.50 10.02 9.85
C TRP A 55 1.31 9.07 10.04
N LEU A 56 1.54 7.76 10.18
CA LEU A 56 0.48 6.78 10.43
C LEU A 56 -0.26 7.04 11.74
N ARG A 57 0.43 7.46 12.79
CA ARG A 57 -0.17 7.75 14.11
C ARG A 57 -0.91 9.08 14.16
N HIS A 58 -0.40 10.10 13.46
CA HIS A 58 -0.82 11.48 13.70
C HIS A 58 -1.50 12.17 12.51
N LYS A 59 -1.23 11.76 11.27
CA LYS A 59 -1.68 12.46 10.06
C LYS A 59 -2.53 11.62 9.11
N SER A 60 -2.44 10.29 9.19
CA SER A 60 -3.15 9.37 8.29
C SER A 60 -4.69 9.42 8.40
N GLY A 61 -5.21 9.87 9.54
CA GLY A 61 -6.64 9.76 9.87
C GLY A 61 -7.06 8.36 10.35
N LEU A 62 -6.12 7.43 10.49
CA LEU A 62 -6.35 6.14 11.17
C LEU A 62 -6.71 6.37 12.64
N THR A 63 -7.46 5.44 13.22
CA THR A 63 -7.56 5.39 14.69
C THR A 63 -6.23 4.91 15.26
N SER A 64 -5.92 5.29 16.50
CA SER A 64 -4.73 4.81 17.21
C SER A 64 -4.63 3.28 17.19
N VAL A 65 -5.75 2.59 17.44
CA VAL A 65 -5.82 1.12 17.40
C VAL A 65 -5.47 0.56 16.01
N THR A 66 -5.97 1.16 14.93
CA THR A 66 -5.66 0.68 13.58
C THR A 66 -4.20 1.00 13.21
N ALA A 67 -3.70 2.18 13.56
CA ALA A 67 -2.31 2.55 13.32
C ALA A 67 -1.34 1.58 14.01
N GLU A 68 -1.55 1.28 15.30
CA GLU A 68 -0.72 0.31 16.02
C GLU A 68 -0.87 -1.10 15.47
N ALA A 69 -2.08 -1.52 15.05
CA ALA A 69 -2.27 -2.81 14.41
C ALA A 69 -1.51 -2.94 13.08
N LEU A 70 -1.39 -1.85 12.31
CA LEU A 70 -0.61 -1.78 11.08
C LEU A 70 0.90 -1.62 11.33
N LEU A 71 1.32 -1.18 12.51
CA LEU A 71 2.73 -1.04 12.91
C LEU A 71 3.24 -2.22 13.75
N ALA A 72 2.37 -3.13 14.16
CA ALA A 72 2.73 -4.28 14.98
C ALA A 72 3.72 -5.22 14.26
N THR A 73 4.64 -5.81 15.03
CA THR A 73 5.57 -6.85 14.56
C THR A 73 4.87 -8.18 14.26
N GLU A 74 3.68 -8.40 14.84
CA GLU A 74 2.83 -9.54 14.52
C GLU A 74 2.41 -9.51 13.04
N THR A 75 2.57 -10.65 12.37
CA THR A 75 2.40 -10.80 10.92
C THR A 75 1.48 -11.96 10.55
N ARG A 76 0.82 -12.60 11.53
CA ARG A 76 -0.23 -13.61 11.28
C ARG A 76 -1.33 -13.03 10.39
N PRO A 77 -1.70 -13.73 9.30
CA PRO A 77 -2.76 -13.27 8.42
C PRO A 77 -4.08 -13.04 9.16
N ARG A 78 -4.67 -11.86 8.98
CA ARG A 78 -5.98 -11.51 9.56
C ARG A 78 -6.61 -10.34 8.82
N VAL A 79 -7.93 -10.31 8.82
CA VAL A 79 -8.73 -9.18 8.31
C VAL A 79 -9.63 -8.70 9.44
N PHE A 80 -9.73 -7.39 9.61
CA PHE A 80 -10.62 -6.80 10.60
C PHE A 80 -11.18 -5.47 10.12
N ARG A 81 -12.41 -5.17 10.52
CA ARG A 81 -13.04 -3.86 10.29
C ARG A 81 -12.79 -2.96 11.48
N GLY A 82 -12.01 -1.90 11.29
CA GLY A 82 -11.88 -0.81 12.25
C GLY A 82 -13.01 0.20 12.12
N LYS A 83 -13.03 1.21 13.00
CA LYS A 83 -14.07 2.26 12.99
C LYS A 83 -14.14 3.07 11.68
N ARG A 84 -13.02 3.20 10.97
CA ARG A 84 -12.87 4.05 9.78
C ARG A 84 -12.58 3.29 8.49
N GLY A 85 -12.54 1.96 8.52
CA GLY A 85 -12.17 1.20 7.32
C GLY A 85 -11.87 -0.25 7.61
N VAL A 86 -11.45 -0.98 6.59
CA VAL A 86 -11.04 -2.37 6.68
C VAL A 86 -9.52 -2.45 6.61
N ALA A 87 -8.93 -3.24 7.49
CA ALA A 87 -7.51 -3.58 7.46
C ALA A 87 -7.32 -5.07 7.18
N ALA A 88 -6.26 -5.39 6.46
CA ALA A 88 -5.78 -6.75 6.29
C ALA A 88 -4.27 -6.80 6.53
N ILE A 89 -3.84 -7.80 7.28
CA ILE A 89 -2.44 -8.22 7.35
C ILE A 89 -2.41 -9.54 6.61
N LEU A 90 -1.66 -9.61 5.51
CA LEU A 90 -1.57 -10.79 4.67
C LEU A 90 -0.10 -11.11 4.43
N ARG A 91 0.16 -12.30 3.92
CA ARG A 91 1.49 -12.78 3.59
C ARG A 91 1.54 -13.21 2.13
N GLY A 92 2.65 -12.93 1.47
CA GLY A 92 2.93 -13.39 0.11
C GLY A 92 4.33 -13.96 0.01
N VAL A 93 4.58 -14.68 -1.08
CA VAL A 93 5.86 -15.35 -1.34
C VAL A 93 7.01 -14.35 -1.30
N ASN A 94 8.03 -14.70 -0.51
CA ASN A 94 9.25 -13.93 -0.42
C ASN A 94 10.15 -14.23 -1.61
N THR A 95 10.26 -13.27 -2.54
CA THR A 95 11.18 -13.37 -3.68
C THR A 95 12.47 -12.57 -3.48
N ASN A 96 12.83 -12.26 -2.23
CA ASN A 96 14.07 -11.55 -1.91
C ASN A 96 15.29 -12.49 -2.02
N PRO A 97 16.48 -11.97 -2.35
CA PRO A 97 17.70 -12.78 -2.41
C PRO A 97 17.96 -13.51 -1.09
N GLY A 98 18.23 -14.82 -1.16
CA GLY A 98 18.46 -15.66 0.02
C GLY A 98 17.20 -16.08 0.79
N ALA A 99 16.00 -15.85 0.25
CA ALA A 99 14.77 -16.39 0.79
C ALA A 99 14.67 -17.90 0.52
N GLU A 100 14.18 -18.65 1.50
CA GLU A 100 13.83 -20.06 1.35
C GLU A 100 12.53 -20.22 0.53
N PRO A 101 12.31 -21.38 -0.13
CA PRO A 101 11.14 -21.62 -0.99
C PRO A 101 9.78 -21.34 -0.33
N ASP A 102 9.67 -21.56 0.98
CA ASP A 102 8.43 -21.40 1.76
C ASP A 102 8.41 -20.11 2.60
N ASP A 103 9.38 -19.21 2.40
CA ASP A 103 9.44 -17.97 3.16
C ASP A 103 8.38 -16.97 2.68
N LEU A 104 7.72 -16.32 3.64
CA LEU A 104 6.61 -15.43 3.39
C LEU A 104 6.84 -14.08 4.07
N VAL A 105 6.65 -13.01 3.30
CA VAL A 105 6.73 -11.63 3.82
C VAL A 105 5.34 -11.01 3.94
N ALA A 106 5.17 -10.21 4.99
CA ALA A 106 3.89 -9.58 5.26
C ALA A 106 3.69 -8.29 4.45
N ILE A 107 2.45 -8.11 3.97
CA ILE A 107 1.91 -6.82 3.55
C ILE A 107 0.75 -6.46 4.46
N ARG A 108 0.72 -5.20 4.89
CA ARG A 108 -0.37 -4.64 5.66
C ARG A 108 -1.11 -3.65 4.79
N MET A 109 -2.42 -3.77 4.78
CA MET A 109 -3.30 -3.03 3.89
C MET A 109 -4.41 -2.41 4.72
N TRP A 110 -4.82 -1.21 4.36
CA TRP A 110 -6.01 -0.58 4.91
C TRP A 110 -6.72 0.26 3.86
N SER A 111 -8.05 0.33 3.93
CA SER A 111 -8.84 1.23 3.11
C SER A 111 -10.13 1.66 3.80
N GLU A 112 -10.55 2.89 3.50
CA GLU A 112 -11.86 3.45 3.86
C GLU A 112 -12.75 3.72 2.63
N GLY A 113 -12.40 3.14 1.48
CA GLY A 113 -13.19 3.26 0.25
C GLY A 113 -12.72 4.35 -0.72
N VAL A 114 -11.89 5.30 -0.26
CA VAL A 114 -11.28 6.34 -1.11
C VAL A 114 -9.76 6.35 -1.07
N ARG A 115 -9.14 5.94 0.04
CA ARG A 115 -7.69 5.74 0.13
C ARG A 115 -7.37 4.27 0.33
N VAL A 116 -6.23 3.83 -0.21
CA VAL A 116 -5.60 2.55 0.09
C VAL A 116 -4.21 2.84 0.63
N ILE A 117 -3.91 2.34 1.83
CA ILE A 117 -2.60 2.41 2.45
C ILE A 117 -2.02 1.00 2.47
N THR A 118 -0.86 0.81 1.87
CA THR A 118 -0.10 -0.44 1.93
C THR A 118 1.24 -0.21 2.62
N ILE A 119 1.60 -1.08 3.55
CA ILE A 119 2.82 -0.97 4.34
C ILE A 119 3.57 -2.30 4.24
N ARG A 120 4.87 -2.23 3.99
CA ARG A 120 5.76 -3.39 4.03
C ARG A 120 6.86 -3.19 5.08
N HIS A 121 7.47 -4.29 5.49
CA HIS A 121 8.74 -4.29 6.25
C HIS A 121 9.87 -4.91 5.42
N HIS A 122 9.54 -5.97 4.68
CA HIS A 122 10.43 -6.57 3.68
C HIS A 122 9.88 -6.25 2.29
N LYS A 123 10.77 -6.15 1.31
CA LYS A 123 10.37 -5.92 -0.08
C LYS A 123 9.40 -7.01 -0.54
N LEU A 124 8.33 -6.59 -1.18
CA LEU A 124 7.32 -7.43 -1.80
C LEU A 124 7.02 -6.85 -3.17
N MET A 125 6.99 -7.71 -4.20
CA MET A 125 6.82 -7.28 -5.59
C MET A 125 5.39 -6.85 -5.92
N THR A 126 4.39 -7.43 -5.25
CA THR A 126 2.97 -7.22 -5.54
C THR A 126 2.54 -5.75 -5.70
N PRO A 127 2.89 -4.82 -4.78
CA PRO A 127 2.57 -3.40 -4.97
C PRO A 127 3.21 -2.80 -6.22
N ARG A 128 4.46 -3.15 -6.54
CA ARG A 128 5.14 -2.59 -7.72
C ARG A 128 4.59 -3.15 -9.03
N ASP A 129 4.16 -4.41 -9.07
CA ASP A 129 3.51 -4.98 -10.26
C ASP A 129 2.16 -4.31 -10.57
N VAL A 130 1.38 -4.01 -9.53
CA VAL A 130 0.10 -3.31 -9.71
C VAL A 130 0.35 -1.86 -10.10
N LEU A 131 1.40 -1.23 -9.57
CA LEU A 131 1.81 0.12 -9.99
C LEU A 131 2.26 0.15 -11.45
N SER A 132 3.04 -0.83 -11.93
CA SER A 132 3.45 -0.86 -13.34
C SER A 132 2.26 -1.03 -14.28
N GLN A 133 1.22 -1.79 -13.90
CA GLN A 133 -0.02 -1.87 -14.68
C GLN A 133 -0.74 -0.53 -14.82
N LEU A 134 -0.73 0.30 -13.77
CA LEU A 134 -1.28 1.65 -13.82
C LEU A 134 -0.44 2.58 -14.71
N LEU A 135 0.88 2.57 -14.53
CA LEU A 135 1.76 3.56 -15.16
C LEU A 135 2.20 3.22 -16.58
N GLU A 136 2.40 1.94 -16.89
CA GLU A 136 2.97 1.50 -18.17
C GLU A 136 1.90 0.97 -19.13
N HIS A 137 0.77 0.45 -18.62
CA HIS A 137 -0.23 -0.26 -19.43
C HIS A 137 -1.62 0.36 -19.39
N HIS A 138 -1.88 1.34 -18.53
CA HIS A 138 -3.20 1.96 -18.33
C HIS A 138 -4.35 0.93 -18.17
N SER A 139 -4.05 -0.20 -17.50
CA SER A 139 -4.99 -1.32 -17.29
C SER A 139 -5.11 -1.71 -15.82
N GLY A 140 -4.74 -0.78 -14.94
CA GLY A 140 -4.80 -0.94 -13.50
C GLY A 140 -6.22 -0.80 -12.93
N PRO A 141 -6.35 -0.91 -11.59
CA PRO A 141 -7.62 -0.71 -10.91
C PRO A 141 -8.14 0.72 -11.06
N THR A 142 -9.46 0.87 -11.23
CA THR A 142 -10.11 2.17 -11.45
C THR A 142 -10.62 2.83 -10.18
N ASN A 143 -10.62 2.13 -9.04
CA ASN A 143 -11.00 2.70 -7.74
C ASN A 143 -10.32 1.97 -6.58
N ALA A 144 -10.45 2.51 -5.36
CA ALA A 144 -9.83 1.95 -4.16
C ALA A 144 -10.26 0.50 -3.87
N GLY A 145 -11.54 0.17 -4.07
CA GLY A 145 -12.05 -1.20 -3.87
C GLY A 145 -11.41 -2.21 -4.84
N ARG A 146 -11.35 -1.86 -6.13
CA ARG A 146 -10.67 -2.65 -7.17
C ARG A 146 -9.17 -2.76 -6.92
N LEU A 147 -8.54 -1.71 -6.40
CA LEU A 147 -7.13 -1.74 -6.03
C LEU A 147 -6.89 -2.70 -4.87
N TYR A 148 -7.72 -2.63 -3.83
CA TYR A 148 -7.66 -3.53 -2.68
C TYR A 148 -7.85 -5.00 -3.10
N GLU A 149 -8.85 -5.28 -3.93
CA GLU A 149 -9.10 -6.59 -4.55
C GLU A 149 -7.88 -7.06 -5.37
N ARG A 150 -7.35 -6.20 -6.26
CA ARG A 150 -6.25 -6.54 -7.16
C ARG A 150 -4.98 -6.89 -6.39
N LEU A 151 -4.67 -6.16 -5.32
CA LEU A 151 -3.52 -6.44 -4.45
C LEU A 151 -3.65 -7.80 -3.78
N ILE A 152 -4.82 -8.15 -3.26
CA ILE A 152 -5.07 -9.48 -2.67
C ILE A 152 -4.94 -10.57 -3.75
N GLY A 153 -5.59 -10.40 -4.90
CA GLY A 153 -5.54 -11.39 -5.97
C GLY A 153 -4.11 -11.64 -6.47
N ARG A 154 -3.28 -10.59 -6.60
CA ARG A 154 -1.87 -10.71 -6.99
C ARG A 154 -0.99 -11.33 -5.91
N LEU A 155 -1.35 -11.17 -4.64
CA LEU A 155 -0.65 -11.82 -3.54
C LEU A 155 -0.87 -13.34 -3.58
N ILE A 156 -2.12 -13.77 -3.83
CA ILE A 156 -2.52 -15.18 -3.90
C ILE A 156 -1.97 -15.84 -5.17
N SER A 157 -2.00 -15.18 -6.33
CA SER A 157 -1.51 -15.76 -7.58
C SER A 157 -0.01 -16.05 -7.61
N ARG A 158 0.72 -15.59 -6.59
CA ARG A 158 2.17 -15.79 -6.42
C ARG A 158 2.49 -16.92 -5.45
N MET A 159 1.50 -17.44 -4.72
CA MET A 159 1.59 -18.66 -3.90
C MET A 159 1.48 -19.88 -4.80
#